data_AF-A0A4R2P8D4-F1
#
_entry.id   AF-A0A4R2P8D4-F1
#
_cell.length_a   1.000
_cell.length_b   1.000
_cell.length_c   1.000
_cell.angle_alpha   90.00
_cell.angle_beta   90.00
_cell.angle_gamma   90.00
#
_symmetry.space_group_name_H-M   'P 1'
#
loop_
_entity.id
_entity.type
_entity.pdbx_description
1 polymer ?
#
loop_
_entity_poly.entity_id
_entity_poly.type
_entity_poly.pdbx_seq_one_letter_code
_entity_poly.pdbx_strand_id
1 'polypeptide(L)'
;MDNLSSHKAPAARDAIDAAGAKLLFLPPYSPDFNPIEQAFSKLKAHLRNAAERTIHGLWDAIGRILDLYPPQECANYFTNAGYDAD
;
A
#
# COMPACT_ATOMS: atom_id res chain seq x y z
N MET A 1 -3.41 0.63 -9.12
CA MET A 1 -2.31 1.62 -9.04
C MET A 1 -2.88 3.00 -9.31
N ASP A 2 -2.44 4.02 -8.57
CA ASP A 2 -2.88 5.40 -8.83
C ASP A 2 -2.36 5.94 -10.18
N ASN A 3 -2.72 7.18 -10.51
CA ASN A 3 -2.43 7.80 -11.81
C ASN A 3 -1.12 8.61 -11.86
N LEU A 4 -0.21 8.48 -10.88
CA LEU A 4 1.09 9.16 -10.91
C LEU A 4 1.83 8.88 -12.24
N SER A 5 2.49 9.89 -12.80
CA SER A 5 3.13 9.78 -14.12
C SER A 5 4.19 8.67 -14.19
N SER A 6 4.92 8.43 -13.09
CA SER A 6 5.89 7.33 -12.99
C SER A 6 5.25 5.95 -13.11
N HIS A 7 3.99 5.79 -12.71
CA HIS A 7 3.26 4.52 -12.82
C HIS A 7 2.83 4.18 -14.25
N LYS A 8 2.88 5.17 -15.15
CA LYS A 8 2.50 5.02 -16.57
C LYS A 8 3.70 4.80 -17.48
N ALA A 9 4.92 4.72 -16.93
CA ALA A 9 6.11 4.45 -17.71
C ALA A 9 6.03 3.06 -18.37
N PRO A 10 6.43 2.90 -19.64
CA PRO A 10 6.45 1.61 -20.32
C PRO A 10 7.21 0.53 -19.53
N ALA A 11 8.37 0.89 -18.97
CA ALA A 11 9.18 -0.02 -18.16
C ALA A 11 8.44 -0.57 -16.93
N ALA A 12 7.50 0.20 -16.34
CA ALA A 12 6.71 -0.28 -15.21
C ALA A 12 5.67 -1.33 -15.67
N ARG A 13 5.02 -1.12 -16.82
CA ARG A 13 4.13 -2.11 -17.43
C ARG A 13 4.89 -3.39 -17.75
N ASP A 14 6.01 -3.27 -18.47
CA ASP A 14 6.81 -4.41 -18.91
C ASP A 14 7.28 -5.26 -17.72
N ALA A 15 7.73 -4.61 -16.63
CA ALA A 15 8.14 -5.30 -15.42
C ALA A 15 6.98 -6.04 -14.72
N ILE A 16 5.78 -5.45 -14.69
CA ILE A 16 4.60 -6.08 -14.08
C ILE A 16 4.12 -7.27 -14.91
N ASP A 17 4.06 -7.10 -16.23
CA ASP A 17 3.63 -8.15 -17.15
C ASP A 17 4.63 -9.33 -17.15
N ALA A 18 5.95 -9.04 -17.07
CA ALA A 18 7.00 -10.06 -16.93
C ALA A 18 6.88 -10.88 -15.63
N ALA A 19 6.31 -10.30 -14.57
CA ALA A 19 6.02 -11.00 -13.32
C ALA A 19 4.71 -11.83 -13.37
N GLY A 20 4.00 -11.84 -14.50
CA GLY A 20 2.71 -12.52 -14.65
C GLY A 20 1.53 -11.81 -14.00
N ALA A 21 1.71 -10.56 -13.57
CA ALA A 21 0.67 -9.75 -12.94
C ALA A 21 -0.02 -8.84 -13.99
N LYS A 22 -1.18 -8.30 -13.63
CA LYS A 22 -1.92 -7.35 -14.46
C LYS A 22 -1.88 -5.96 -13.82
N LEU A 23 -1.40 -4.96 -14.57
CA LEU A 23 -1.45 -3.57 -14.11
C LEU A 23 -2.83 -2.95 -14.39
N LEU A 24 -3.54 -2.64 -13.32
CA LEU A 24 -4.83 -1.95 -13.30
C LEU A 24 -4.65 -0.54 -12.73
N PHE A 25 -5.14 0.48 -13.46
CA PHE A 25 -5.18 1.85 -12.97
C PHE A 25 -6.53 2.14 -12.32
N LEU A 26 -6.49 2.91 -11.22
CA LEU A 26 -7.69 3.41 -10.58
C LEU A 26 -8.31 4.54 -11.42
N PRO A 27 -9.64 4.74 -11.38
CA PRO A 27 -10.24 5.95 -11.90
C PRO A 27 -9.62 7.21 -11.24
N PRO A 28 -9.56 8.36 -11.94
CA PRO A 28 -9.01 9.58 -11.38
C PRO A 28 -9.73 9.99 -10.08
N TYR A 29 -8.95 10.42 -9.07
CA TYR A 29 -9.45 10.87 -7.77
C TYR A 29 -10.33 9.84 -7.04
N SER A 30 -10.05 8.54 -7.21
CA SER A 30 -10.76 7.46 -6.51
C SER A 30 -9.88 6.77 -5.45
N PRO A 31 -9.52 7.46 -4.36
CA PRO A 31 -8.73 6.87 -3.28
C PRO A 31 -9.49 5.73 -2.57
N ASP A 32 -10.81 5.73 -2.61
CA ASP A 32 -11.65 4.69 -2.00
C ASP A 32 -11.43 3.30 -2.63
N PHE A 33 -10.98 3.25 -3.89
CA PHE A 33 -10.60 2.02 -4.57
C PHE A 33 -9.13 1.65 -4.36
N ASN A 34 -8.42 2.30 -3.45
CA ASN A 34 -7.02 2.01 -3.15
C ASN A 34 -6.90 1.35 -1.76
N PRO A 35 -6.78 0.01 -1.67
CA PRO A 35 -6.73 -0.71 -0.38
C PRO A 35 -5.64 -0.21 0.58
N ILE A 36 -4.54 0.32 0.05
CA ILE A 36 -3.39 0.75 0.86
C ILE A 36 -3.69 2.00 1.71
N GLU A 37 -4.71 2.80 1.39
CA GLU A 37 -4.99 4.05 2.10
C GLU A 37 -5.31 3.81 3.58
N GLN A 38 -6.11 2.79 3.87
CA GLN A 38 -6.45 2.40 5.24
C GLN A 38 -5.23 1.86 6.00
N ALA A 39 -4.45 1.00 5.35
CA ALA A 39 -3.21 0.48 5.91
C ALA A 39 -2.22 1.61 6.23
N PHE A 40 -2.07 2.58 5.33
CA PHE A 40 -1.19 3.73 5.54
C PHE A 40 -1.70 4.71 6.60
N SER A 41 -3.02 4.86 6.76
CA SER A 41 -3.59 5.64 7.86
C SER A 41 -3.18 5.04 9.22
N LYS A 42 -3.36 3.72 9.40
CA LYS A 42 -2.94 2.98 10.59
C LYS A 42 -1.42 3.05 10.80
N LEU A 43 -0.62 2.84 9.75
CA LEU A 43 0.84 2.89 9.81
C LEU A 43 1.32 4.25 10.29
N LYS A 44 0.80 5.34 9.71
CA LYS A 44 1.13 6.71 10.10
C LYS A 44 0.74 6.99 11.55
N ALA A 45 -0.38 6.46 12.05
CA ALA A 45 -0.76 6.63 13.45
C ALA A 45 0.27 5.99 14.39
N HIS A 46 0.68 4.75 14.12
CA HIS A 46 1.71 4.06 14.92
C HIS A 46 3.07 4.75 14.83
N LEU A 47 3.49 5.21 13.64
CA LEU A 47 4.75 5.93 13.46
C LEU A 47 4.77 7.26 14.22
N ARG A 48 3.65 8.01 14.23
CA ARG A 48 3.54 9.24 15.04
C ARG A 48 3.69 8.94 16.53
N ASN A 49 3.12 7.82 17.00
CA ASN A 49 3.24 7.39 18.39
C ASN A 49 4.66 6.92 18.75
N ALA A 50 5.35 6.23 17.83
CA ALA A 50 6.73 5.79 18.04
C ALA A 50 7.72 6.97 18.14
N ALA A 51 7.40 8.10 17.50
CA ALA A 51 8.13 9.36 17.62
C ALA A 51 9.64 9.27 17.34
N GLU A 52 10.06 8.36 16.48
CA GLU A 52 11.45 8.22 16.06
C GLU A 52 11.97 9.50 15.38
N ARG A 53 13.26 9.79 15.57
CA ARG A 53 13.93 11.02 15.07
C ARG A 53 15.16 10.74 14.22
N THR A 54 15.45 9.47 13.96
CA THR A 54 16.56 9.06 13.08
C THR A 54 16.01 8.22 11.94
N ILE A 55 16.71 8.21 10.81
CA ILE A 55 16.34 7.37 9.66
C ILE A 55 16.40 5.89 10.05
N HIS A 56 17.44 5.47 10.76
CA HIS A 56 17.58 4.08 11.19
C HIS A 56 16.46 3.67 12.17
N GLY A 57 16.19 4.48 13.19
CA GLY A 57 15.08 4.22 14.12
C GLY A 57 13.72 4.19 13.43
N LEU A 58 13.50 5.06 12.43
CA LEU A 58 12.29 5.02 11.61
C LEU A 58 12.15 3.70 10.83
N TRP A 59 13.22 3.20 10.21
CA TRP A 59 13.22 1.91 9.52
C TRP A 59 12.90 0.75 10.46
N ASP A 60 13.54 0.70 11.62
CA ASP A 60 13.29 -0.35 12.61
C ASP A 60 11.85 -0.29 13.15
N ALA A 61 11.32 0.93 13.36
CA ALA A 61 9.94 1.13 13.77
C ALA A 61 8.95 0.67 12.70
N ILE A 62 9.20 0.96 11.41
CA ILE A 62 8.38 0.46 10.30
C ILE A 62 8.35 -1.07 10.33
N GLY A 63 9.51 -1.73 10.47
CA GLY A 63 9.59 -3.19 10.57
C GLY A 63 8.70 -3.76 11.69
N ARG A 64 8.87 -3.26 12.92
CA ARG A 64 8.05 -3.71 14.07
C ARG A 64 6.56 -3.42 13.91
N ILE A 65 6.20 -2.30 13.26
CA ILE A 65 4.79 -1.94 13.06
C ILE A 65 4.14 -2.81 11.99
N LEU A 66 4.89 -3.26 10.97
CA LEU A 66 4.37 -4.15 9.94
C LEU A 66 3.96 -5.51 10.51
N ASP A 67 4.55 -5.96 11.63
CA ASP A 67 4.11 -7.17 12.35
C ASP A 67 2.68 -7.06 12.92
N LEU A 68 2.12 -5.85 12.99
CA LEU A 68 0.76 -5.58 13.47
C LEU A 68 -0.32 -5.69 12.37
N TYR A 69 0.03 -6.19 11.18
CA TYR A 69 -0.87 -6.34 10.03
C TYR A 69 -1.11 -7.82 9.73
N PRO A 70 -2.03 -8.48 10.47
CA PRO A 70 -2.34 -9.87 10.20
C PRO A 70 -2.99 -10.02 8.81
N PRO A 71 -2.81 -11.18 8.13
CA PRO A 71 -3.35 -11.40 6.80
C PRO A 71 -4.86 -11.13 6.67
N GLN A 72 -5.63 -11.48 7.71
CA GLN A 72 -7.07 -11.23 7.75
C GLN A 72 -7.42 -9.73 7.74
N GLU A 73 -6.64 -8.89 8.43
CA GLU A 73 -6.85 -7.44 8.39
C GLU A 73 -6.51 -6.87 7.02
N CYS A 74 -5.44 -7.35 6.39
CA CYS A 74 -5.09 -6.98 5.02
C CYS A 74 -6.22 -7.34 4.04
N ALA A 75 -6.78 -8.55 4.13
CA ALA A 75 -7.92 -8.96 3.31
C ALA A 75 -9.12 -8.01 3.49
N ASN A 76 -9.43 -7.59 4.72
CA ASN A 76 -10.51 -6.63 4.98
C ASN A 76 -10.31 -5.28 4.28
N TYR A 77 -9.06 -4.81 4.12
CA TYR A 77 -8.79 -3.57 3.37
C TYR A 77 -9.15 -3.69 1.88
N PHE A 78 -8.87 -4.84 1.27
CA PHE A 78 -9.25 -5.14 -0.11
C PHE A 78 -10.78 -5.23 -0.25
N THR A 79 -11.45 -5.97 0.65
CA THR A 79 -12.92 -6.05 0.68
C THR A 79 -13.56 -4.67 0.82
N ASN A 80 -13.05 -3.82 1.72
CA ASN A 80 -13.58 -2.47 1.91
C ASN A 80 -13.36 -1.57 0.68
N ALA A 81 -12.32 -1.82 -0.12
CA ALA A 81 -12.07 -1.13 -1.38
C ALA A 81 -12.83 -1.73 -2.58
N GLY A 82 -13.69 -2.74 -2.36
CA GLY A 82 -14.52 -3.36 -3.39
C GLY A 82 -13.86 -4.50 -4.16
N TYR A 83 -12.82 -5.13 -3.59
CA TYR A 83 -12.14 -6.28 -4.19
C TYR A 83 -12.35 -7.54 -3.35
N ASP A 84 -12.59 -8.66 -4.03
CA ASP A 84 -12.54 -9.97 -3.38
C ASP A 84 -11.07 -10.31 -3.07
N ALA A 85 -10.78 -10.51 -1.79
CA ALA A 85 -9.50 -11.04 -1.34
C ALA A 85 -9.64 -12.56 -1.25
N ASP A 86 -9.20 -13.25 -2.30
CA ASP A 86 -9.11 -14.72 -2.34
C ASP A 86 -8.13 -15.26 -1.27
#